data_AF-A0A849Q2N9-F1
#
_entry.id   AF-A0A849Q2N9-F1
#
_cell.length_a   1.000
_cell.length_b   1.000
_cell.length_c   1.000
_cell.angle_alpha   90.00
_cell.angle_beta   90.00
_cell.angle_gamma   90.00
#
_symmetry.space_group_name_H-M   'P 1'
#
loop_
_entity.id
_entity.type
_entity.pdbx_description
1 polymer ?
#
loop_
_entity_poly.entity_id
_entity_poly.type
_entity_poly.pdbx_seq_one_letter_code
_entity_poly.pdbx_strand_id
1 'polypeptide(L)' 'MGLKLFDKQYLKKEFEKLNGVLSEHVSLYLIGGGSMSFQKYKPATKDIDVVVRANDELNL' A
#
# COMPACT_ATOMS: atom_id res chain seq x y z
N MET A 1 -3.43 11.13 21.20
CA MET A 1 -3.43 11.09 19.73
C MET A 1 -3.57 9.62 19.33
N GLY A 2 -4.72 9.20 18.78
CA GLY A 2 -4.98 7.78 18.51
C GLY A 2 -4.10 7.24 17.39
N LEU A 3 -3.62 6.00 17.53
CA LEU A 3 -2.90 5.29 16.47
C LEU A 3 -3.80 5.19 15.23
N LYS A 4 -3.40 5.82 14.13
CA LYS A 4 -4.09 5.68 12.85
C LYS A 4 -3.85 4.25 12.34
N LEU A 5 -4.94 3.51 12.17
CA LEU A 5 -4.92 2.15 11.64
C LEU A 5 -5.39 2.17 10.18
N PHE A 6 -4.74 1.37 9.34
CA PHE A 6 -4.99 1.25 7.91
C PHE A 6 -5.78 -0.03 7.64
N ASP A 7 -7.09 0.12 7.47
CA ASP A 7 -7.96 -0.96 7.03
C ASP A 7 -7.94 -1.10 5.50
N LYS A 8 -8.66 -2.09 4.98
CA LYS A 8 -8.77 -2.34 3.54
C LYS A 8 -9.24 -1.13 2.74
N GLN A 9 -10.21 -0.37 3.25
CA GLN A 9 -10.83 0.75 2.53
C GLN A 9 -9.89 1.94 2.47
N TYR A 10 -9.18 2.19 3.56
CA TYR A 10 -8.09 3.16 3.62
C TYR A 10 -6.99 2.79 2.62
N LEU A 11 -6.47 1.56 2.68
CA LEU A 11 -5.40 1.10 1.78
C LEU A 11 -5.79 1.26 0.30
N LYS A 12 -7.02 0.85 -0.07
CA LYS A 12 -7.51 1.00 -1.46
C LYS A 12 -7.54 2.46 -1.90
N LYS A 13 -8.07 3.36 -1.07
CA LYS A 13 -8.14 4.80 -1.38
C LYS A 13 -6.75 5.42 -1.52
N GLU A 14 -5.80 5.04 -0.67
CA GLU A 14 -4.43 5.57 -0.79
C GLU A 14 -3.73 5.06 -2.05
N PHE A 15 -3.90 3.78 -2.43
CA PHE A 15 -3.37 3.29 -3.71
C PHE A 15 -4.02 3.96 -4.92
N GLU A 16 -5.32 4.24 -4.90
CA GLU A 16 -6.01 4.99 -5.96
C GLU A 16 -5.47 6.43 -6.08
N LYS A 17 -5.20 7.10 -4.95
CA LYS A 17 -4.58 8.43 -4.94
C LYS A 17 -3.16 8.40 -5.51
N LEU A 18 -2.34 7.42 -5.09
CA LEU A 18 -0.98 7.25 -5.60
C LEU A 18 -0.99 7.03 -7.11
N ASN A 19 -1.87 6.16 -7.60
CA ASN A 19 -2.03 5.93 -9.04
C ASN A 19 -2.41 7.21 -9.81
N GLY A 20 -3.16 8.12 -9.20
CA GLY A 20 -3.54 9.39 -9.83
C GLY A 20 -2.42 10.44 -9.93
N VAL A 21 -1.30 10.27 -9.23
CA VAL A 21 -0.18 11.23 -9.23
C VAL A 21 1.10 10.68 -9.86
N LEU A 22 1.16 9.37 -10.14
CA LEU A 22 2.30 8.75 -10.81
C LEU A 22 2.28 9.07 -12.31
N SER A 23 3.44 9.46 -12.85
CA SER A 23 3.61 9.72 -14.29
C SER A 23 3.71 8.44 -15.11
N GLU A 24 4.12 7.34 -14.49
CA GLU A 24 4.27 6.02 -15.11
C GLU A 24 3.68 4.93 -14.20
N HIS A 25 3.36 3.79 -14.78
CA HIS A 25 2.78 2.68 -14.05
C HIS A 25 3.86 1.94 -13.24
N VAL A 26 3.63 1.77 -11.93
CA VAL A 26 4.53 1.08 -10.99
C VAL A 26 3.86 -0.19 -10.48
N SER A 27 4.57 -1.33 -10.52
CA SER A 27 4.05 -2.60 -10.00
C SER A 27 4.48 -2.80 -8.54
N LEU A 28 3.53 -2.60 -7.61
CA LEU A 28 3.76 -2.82 -6.18
C LEU A 28 3.21 -4.18 -5.72
N TYR A 29 4.02 -4.92 -4.98
CA TYR A 29 3.61 -6.15 -4.29
C TYR A 29 3.45 -5.84 -2.81
N LEU A 30 2.20 -5.78 -2.35
CA LEU A 30 1.87 -5.52 -0.96
C LEU A 30 2.17 -6.76 -0.10
N ILE A 31 3.04 -6.60 0.89
CA ILE A 31 3.45 -7.66 1.83
C ILE A 31 3.10 -7.28 3.28
N GLY A 32 3.46 -8.13 4.24
CA GLY A 32 3.34 -7.84 5.67
C GLY A 32 1.90 -7.54 6.14
N GLY A 33 1.80 -6.63 7.12
CA GLY A 33 0.55 -6.26 7.79
C GLY A 33 -0.50 -5.65 6.85
N GLY A 34 -0.05 -4.91 5.84
CA GLY A 34 -0.91 -4.34 4.80
C GLY A 34 -1.58 -5.41 3.97
N SER A 35 -0.82 -6.42 3.52
CA SER A 35 -1.36 -7.53 2.72
C SER A 35 -2.42 -8.33 3.48
N MET A 36 -2.14 -8.65 4.74
CA MET A 36 -3.09 -9.33 5.61
C MET A 36 -4.36 -8.50 5.83
N SER A 37 -4.22 -7.18 5.97
CA SER A 37 -5.38 -6.28 6.16
C SER A 37 -6.22 -6.17 4.89
N PHE A 38 -5.57 -6.11 3.72
CA PHE A 38 -6.24 -6.02 2.43
C PHE A 38 -7.03 -7.29 2.07
N GLN A 39 -6.50 -8.45 2.47
CA GLN A 39 -7.10 -9.77 2.31
C GLN A 39 -8.09 -10.14 3.42
N LYS A 40 -8.35 -9.24 4.38
CA LYS A 40 -9.26 -9.45 5.54
C LYS A 40 -8.79 -10.52 6.54
N TYR A 41 -7.50 -10.88 6.53
CA TYR A 41 -6.89 -11.71 7.58
C TYR A 41 -6.60 -10.94 8.87
N LYS A 42 -6.44 -9.61 8.77
CA LYS A 42 -6.22 -8.68 9.88
C LYS A 42 -7.19 -7.50 9.75
N PRO A 43 -7.74 -6.93 10.82
CA PRO A 43 -8.68 -5.80 10.70
C PRO A 43 -8.00 -4.53 10.17
N ALA A 44 -6.76 -4.26 10.59
CA ALA A 44 -5.99 -3.11 10.13
C ALA A 44 -4.49 -3.24 10.47
N THR A 45 -3.66 -2.41 9.84
CA THR A 45 -2.21 -2.31 10.09
C THR A 45 -1.77 -0.88 10.44
N LYS A 46 -0.53 -0.67 10.87
CA LYS A 46 0.01 0.66 11.20
C LYS A 46 1.02 1.17 10.17
N ASP A 47 1.51 0.26 9.35
CA ASP A 47 2.61 0.36 8.41
C ASP A 47 2.25 -0.38 7.11
N ILE A 48 2.93 0.00 6.02
CA ILE A 48 2.74 -0.58 4.70
C ILE A 48 4.13 -0.95 4.18
N ASP A 49 4.30 -2.24 3.91
CA ASP A 49 5.51 -2.79 3.32
C ASP A 49 5.19 -3.22 1.89
N VAL A 50 5.98 -2.74 0.92
CA VAL A 50 5.85 -3.10 -0.49
C VAL A 50 7.18 -3.58 -1.06
N VAL A 51 7.11 -4.49 -2.01
CA VAL A 51 8.22 -4.84 -2.90
C VAL A 51 7.90 -4.29 -4.28
N VAL A 52 8.89 -3.74 -4.98
CA VAL A 52 8.76 -3.30 -6.37
C VAL A 52 9.42 -4.31 -7.31
N ARG A 53 8.96 -4.36 -8.56
CA ARG A 53 9.45 -5.35 -9.50
C ARG A 53 10.90 -5.11 -9.91
N ALA A 54 11.27 -3.85 -10.09
CA ALA A 54 12.61 -3.44 -10.48
C ALA A 54 12.94 -2.04 -9.94
N ASN A 55 14.23 -1.75 -9.80
CA ASN A 55 14.70 -0.50 -9.18
C ASN A 55 14.33 0.75 -10.01
N ASP A 56 14.25 0.60 -11.33
CA ASP A 56 13.88 1.66 -12.27
C ASP A 56 12.40 2.05 -12.20
N GLU A 57 11.52 1.19 -11.69
CA GLU A 57 10.10 1.53 -11.50
C GLU A 57 9.88 2.59 -10.42
N LEU A 58 10.84 2.81 -9.52
CA LEU A 58 10.71 3.81 -8.46
C LEU A 58 11.42 5.13 -8.77
N ASN A 59 12.35 5.18 -9.74
CA ASN A 59 13.16 6.36 -10.12
C ASN A 59 13.35 7.37 -8.95
N LEU A 60 13.79 6.86 -7.79
CA LEU A 60 14.03 7.66 -6.59
C LEU A 60 15.35 8.42 -6.67
#